data_AF-A0A699U9F0-F1
#
_entry.id   AF-A0A699U9F0-F1
#
_cell.length_a   1.000
_cell.length_b   1.000
_cell.length_c   1.000
_cell.angle_alpha   90.00
_cell.angle_beta   90.00
_cell.angle_gamma   90.00
#
_symmetry.space_group_name_H-M   'P 1'
#
loop_
_entity.id
_entity.type
_entity.pdbx_description
1 polymer ?
#
loop_
_entity_poly.entity_id
_entity_poly.type
_entity_poly.pdbx_seq_one_letter_code
_entity_poly.pdbx_strand_id
1 'polypeptide(L)'
;QKKDGIFISQDKYVSKSLRKFGLTDTKSASTPIDTEKPLLKDPNGEDIDVQTYRSMIGSLMYLTSSRPDIMFAIDLLAMQEANNYGHFFHRG
;
A
#
# COMPACT_ATOMS: atom_id res chain seq x y z
N GLN A 1 14.34 19.41 3.82
CA GLN A 1 13.13 19.82 3.05
C GLN A 1 13.59 20.71 1.89
N LYS A 2 13.38 20.31 0.62
CA LYS A 2 13.76 21.14 -0.56
C LYS A 2 12.61 22.06 -0.95
N LYS A 3 12.94 23.28 -1.39
CA LYS A 3 12.00 24.36 -1.70
C LYS A 3 11.23 24.20 -3.03
N ASP A 4 11.63 23.24 -3.89
CA ASP A 4 10.98 22.91 -5.16
C ASP A 4 10.83 21.39 -5.35
N GLY A 5 10.27 20.70 -4.35
CA GLY A 5 10.01 19.26 -4.43
C GLY A 5 8.57 18.96 -4.86
N ILE A 6 8.37 17.97 -5.74
CA ILE A 6 7.04 17.40 -5.99
C ILE A 6 6.58 16.73 -4.70
N PHE A 7 5.67 17.37 -3.96
CA PHE A 7 5.04 16.80 -2.79
C PHE A 7 3.86 15.93 -3.22
N ILE A 8 4.02 14.61 -3.13
CA ILE A 8 2.96 13.64 -3.42
C ILE A 8 2.27 13.32 -2.09
N SER A 9 1.07 13.84 -1.90
CA SER A 9 0.19 13.42 -0.80
C SER A 9 -0.46 12.08 -1.16
N GLN A 10 -0.25 11.05 -0.33
CA GLN A 10 -0.91 9.75 -0.48
C GLN A 10 -2.43 9.91 -0.47
N ASP A 11 -2.96 10.70 0.45
CA ASP A 11 -4.41 11.00 0.54
C ASP A 11 -4.96 11.58 -0.78
N LYS A 12 -4.22 12.54 -1.37
CA LYS A 12 -4.59 13.14 -2.66
C LYS A 12 -4.53 12.11 -3.80
N TYR A 13 -3.55 11.19 -3.76
CA TYR A 13 -3.43 10.12 -4.75
C TYR A 13 -4.56 9.09 -4.60
N VAL A 14 -4.85 8.63 -3.39
CA VAL A 14 -5.97 7.73 -3.06
C VAL A 14 -7.28 8.34 -3.55
N SER A 15 -7.58 9.59 -3.16
CA SER A 15 -8.79 10.30 -3.56
C SER A 15 -8.93 10.43 -5.08
N LYS A 16 -7.82 10.70 -5.78
CA LYS A 16 -7.81 10.77 -7.26
C LYS A 16 -8.02 9.39 -7.90
N SER A 17 -7.44 8.34 -7.32
CA SER A 17 -7.57 6.96 -7.77
C SER A 17 -9.02 6.47 -7.61
N LEU A 18 -9.63 6.68 -6.45
CA LEU A 18 -11.04 6.33 -6.18
C LEU A 18 -11.96 7.03 -7.18
N ARG A 19 -11.76 8.33 -7.43
CA ARG A 19 -12.54 9.07 -8.42
C ARG A 19 -12.34 8.54 -9.85
N LYS A 20 -11.11 8.15 -10.22
CA LYS A 20 -10.81 7.59 -11.55
C LYS A 20 -11.62 6.32 -11.84
N PHE A 21 -11.87 5.51 -10.81
CA PHE A 21 -12.53 4.21 -10.93
C PHE A 21 -14.00 4.23 -10.45
N GLY A 22 -14.57 5.39 -10.13
CA GLY A 22 -15.96 5.49 -9.65
C GLY A 22 -16.21 4.91 -8.26
N LEU A 23 -15.16 4.77 -7.44
CA LEU A 23 -15.21 4.14 -6.11
C LEU A 23 -15.33 5.16 -4.96
N THR A 24 -15.77 6.39 -5.24
CA THR A 24 -15.87 7.46 -4.24
C THR A 24 -16.96 7.21 -3.20
N ASP A 25 -18.03 6.51 -3.59
CA ASP A 25 -19.18 6.20 -2.72
C ASP A 25 -19.11 4.77 -2.16
N THR A 26 -18.04 4.04 -2.47
CA THR A 26 -17.83 2.68 -1.99
C THR A 26 -17.48 2.68 -0.50
N LYS A 27 -18.16 1.82 0.27
CA LYS A 27 -17.89 1.67 1.70
C LYS A 27 -16.44 1.24 1.93
N SER A 28 -15.79 1.86 2.90
CA SER A 28 -14.48 1.40 3.37
C SER A 28 -14.60 -0.02 3.93
N ALA A 29 -13.69 -0.90 3.52
CA ALA A 29 -13.57 -2.23 4.08
C ALA A 29 -12.62 -2.21 5.28
N SER A 30 -13.00 -2.88 6.37
CA SER A 30 -12.13 -3.04 7.55
C SER A 30 -10.99 -4.02 7.32
N THR A 31 -11.16 -4.96 6.39
CA THR A 31 -10.15 -5.94 6.01
C THR A 31 -9.68 -5.71 4.57
N PRO A 32 -8.37 -5.88 4.27
CA PRO A 32 -7.84 -5.71 2.90
C PRO A 32 -8.38 -6.72 1.89
N ILE A 33 -8.80 -7.90 2.37
CA ILE A 33 -9.38 -8.98 1.59
C ILE A 33 -10.38 -9.73 2.48
N ASP A 34 -11.49 -10.18 1.91
CA ASP A 34 -12.42 -11.09 2.56
C ASP A 34 -11.97 -12.52 2.24
N THR A 35 -11.36 -13.21 3.22
CA THR A 35 -10.84 -14.57 3.05
C THR A 35 -11.93 -15.64 3.00
N GLU A 36 -13.15 -15.31 3.42
CA GLU A 36 -14.26 -16.26 3.49
C GLU A 36 -15.05 -16.33 2.18
N LYS A 37 -14.87 -15.35 1.29
CA LYS A 37 -15.50 -15.33 -0.03
C LYS A 37 -14.52 -15.69 -1.12
N PRO A 38 -14.73 -16.80 -1.86
CA PRO A 38 -13.95 -17.04 -3.06
C PRO A 38 -14.16 -15.88 -4.05
N LEU A 39 -13.09 -15.51 -4.76
CA LEU A 39 -13.08 -14.48 -5.80
C LEU A 39 -13.87 -14.97 -7.02
N LEU A 40 -15.18 -15.11 -6.86
CA LEU A 40 -16.10 -15.47 -7.91
C LEU A 40 -16.47 -14.21 -8.69
N LYS A 41 -16.64 -14.37 -10.01
CA LYS A 41 -17.28 -13.32 -10.80
C LYS A 41 -18.69 -13.15 -10.29
N ASP A 42 -19.07 -11.91 -9.99
CA ASP A 42 -20.45 -11.58 -9.70
C ASP A 42 -21.28 -11.83 -10.98
N PRO A 43 -22.25 -12.74 -10.97
CA PRO A 43 -23.09 -13.01 -12.15
C PRO A 43 -23.92 -11.80 -12.58
N ASN A 44 -24.11 -10.82 -11.69
CA ASN A 44 -24.79 -9.55 -11.98
C ASN A 44 -23.82 -8.35 -12.04
N GLY A 45 -22.52 -8.60 -11.88
CA GLY A 45 -21.50 -7.56 -11.89
C GLY A 45 -21.24 -7.03 -13.30
N GLU A 46 -20.90 -5.75 -13.39
CA GLU A 46 -20.45 -5.16 -14.64
C GLU A 46 -19.08 -5.74 -15.02
N ASP A 47 -18.92 -6.15 -16.28
CA ASP A 47 -17.63 -6.65 -16.76
C ASP A 47 -16.65 -5.49 -16.88
N ILE A 48 -15.52 -5.61 -16.20
CA ILE A 48 -14.49 -4.56 -16.18
C ILE A 48 -13.52 -4.84 -17.31
N ASP A 49 -13.31 -3.86 -18.18
CA ASP A 49 -12.30 -3.96 -19.23
C ASP A 49 -10.91 -4.29 -18.66
N VAL A 50 -10.17 -5.14 -19.37
CA VAL A 50 -8.86 -5.67 -18.94
C VAL A 50 -7.84 -4.55 -18.70
N GLN A 51 -7.88 -3.47 -19.49
CA GLN A 51 -6.96 -2.33 -19.30
C GLN A 51 -7.31 -1.57 -18.01
N THR A 52 -8.61 -1.41 -17.74
CA THR A 52 -9.10 -0.79 -16.51
C THR A 52 -8.67 -1.60 -15.29
N TYR A 53 -8.88 -2.92 -15.31
CA TYR A 53 -8.45 -3.81 -14.23
C TYR A 53 -6.94 -3.74 -13.99
N ARG A 54 -6.12 -3.78 -15.06
CA ARG A 54 -4.65 -3.64 -14.96
C ARG A 54 -4.26 -2.28 -14.37
N SER A 55 -4.99 -1.22 -14.71
CA SER A 55 -4.75 0.12 -14.15
C SER A 55 -5.09 0.22 -12.67
N MET A 56 -6.14 -0.47 -12.20
CA MET A 56 -6.47 -0.56 -10.78
C MET A 56 -5.34 -1.24 -10.00
N ILE A 57 -4.86 -2.40 -10.48
CA ILE A 57 -3.73 -3.12 -9.87
C ILE A 57 -2.48 -2.25 -9.81
N GLY A 58 -2.14 -1.53 -10.89
CA GLY A 58 -1.01 -0.61 -10.92
C GLY A 58 -1.12 0.52 -9.88
N SER A 59 -2.31 1.08 -9.73
CA SER A 59 -2.57 2.15 -8.74
C SER A 59 -2.47 1.62 -7.31
N LEU A 60 -2.92 0.39 -7.07
CA LEU A 60 -2.80 -0.28 -5.76
C LEU A 60 -1.35 -0.60 -5.41
N MET A 61 -0.56 -1.13 -6.35
CA MET A 61 0.87 -1.37 -6.15
C MET A 61 1.65 -0.08 -5.87
N TYR A 62 1.29 1.02 -6.54
CA TYR A 62 1.88 2.32 -6.25
C TYR A 62 1.58 2.76 -4.82
N LEU A 63 0.34 2.57 -4.35
CA LEU A 63 -0.03 2.87 -2.96
C LEU A 63 0.76 2.04 -1.95
N THR A 64 0.90 0.72 -2.16
CA THR A 64 1.64 -0.15 -1.24
C THR A 64 3.15 0.13 -1.26
N SER A 65 3.72 0.43 -2.42
CA SER A 65 5.15 0.79 -2.54
C SER A 65 5.47 2.20 -2.04
N SER A 66 4.49 3.11 -2.03
CA SER A 66 4.66 4.50 -1.58
C SER A 66 4.77 4.68 -0.06
N ARG A 67 4.82 3.57 0.71
CA ARG A 67 5.17 3.53 2.16
C ARG A 67 6.64 3.08 2.45
N PRO A 68 7.69 3.65 1.81
CA PRO A 68 9.08 3.30 2.13
C PRO A 68 9.48 3.72 3.56
N ASP A 69 8.68 4.56 4.22
CA ASP A 69 8.78 4.91 5.65
C ASP A 69 8.60 3.70 6.59
N ILE A 70 7.75 2.72 6.25
CA ILE A 70 7.65 1.47 7.02
C ILE A 70 8.90 0.63 6.80
N MET A 71 9.29 0.47 5.54
CA MET A 71 10.39 -0.40 5.16
C MET A 71 11.71 0.12 5.75
N PHE A 72 11.92 1.43 5.72
CA PHE A 72 13.06 2.10 6.34
C PHE A 72 13.01 2.04 7.88
N ALA A 73 11.84 2.19 8.50
CA ALA A 73 11.69 2.02 9.95
C ALA A 73 11.98 0.58 10.40
N ILE A 74 11.51 -0.43 9.66
CA ILE A 74 11.81 -1.84 9.93
C ILE A 74 13.30 -2.12 9.77
N ASP A 75 13.94 -1.60 8.72
CA ASP A 75 15.37 -1.80 8.47
C ASP A 75 16.24 -1.16 9.57
N LEU A 76 15.89 0.06 10.00
CA LEU A 76 16.53 0.72 11.16
C LEU A 76 16.35 -0.06 12.47
N LEU A 77 15.15 -0.59 12.72
CA LEU A 77 14.87 -1.41 13.90
C LEU A 77 15.67 -2.71 13.88
N ALA A 78 15.75 -3.38 12.73
CA ALA A 78 16.54 -4.59 12.56
C ALA A 78 18.05 -4.34 12.77
N MET A 79 18.57 -3.20 12.29
CA MET A 79 19.96 -2.81 12.53
C MET A 79 20.23 -2.49 14.00
N GLN A 80 19.29 -1.85 14.70
CA GLN A 80 19.43 -1.54 16.13
C GLN A 80 19.48 -2.83 16.98
N GLU A 81 18.62 -3.81 16.68
CA GLU A 81 18.64 -5.12 17.33
C GLU A 81 19.96 -5.84 17.10
N ALA A 82 20.42 -5.93 15.85
CA ALA A 82 21.72 -6.55 15.52
C ALA A 82 22.90 -5.89 16.26
N ASN A 83 22.86 -4.57 16.43
CA ASN A 83 23.88 -3.83 17.16
C ASN A 83 23.81 -4.07 18.69
N ASN A 84 22.60 -4.31 19.22
CA ASN A 84 22.39 -4.72 20.61
C ASN A 84 23.00 -6.10 20.91
N TYR A 85 22.90 -7.07 19.99
CA TYR A 85 23.52 -8.39 20.15
C TYR A 85 25.06 -8.36 20.03
N GLY A 86 25.64 -7.41 19.29
CA GLY A 86 27.10 -7.23 19.20
C GLY A 86 27.75 -6.83 20.53
N HIS A 87 27.03 -6.13 21.41
CA HIS A 87 27.53 -5.73 22.74
C HIS A 87 27.51 -6.88 23.76
N PHE A 88 26.79 -7.98 23.51
CA PHE A 88 26.79 -9.18 24.36
C PHE A 88 27.90 -10.18 24.01
N PHE A 89 28.51 -10.10 22.82
CA PHE A 89 29.58 -11.01 22.39
C PHE A 89 31.00 -10.55 22.73
N HIS A 90 31.19 -9.33 23.23
CA HIS A 90 32.52 -8.83 23.62
C HIS A 90 32.78 -8.84 25.13
N ARG A 91 31.85 -9.38 25.94
CA ARG A 91 31.94 -9.46 27.40
C ARG A 91 31.59 -10.86 27.94
N GLY A 92 32.15 -11.89 27.29
CA GLY A 92 32.16 -13.28 27.75
C GLY A 92 33.58 -13.81 27.79
#